data_AF-A0A959Y8C8-F1
#
_entry.id   AF-A0A959Y8C8-F1
#
_cell.length_a   1.000
_cell.length_b   1.000
_cell.length_c   1.000
_cell.angle_alpha   90.00
_cell.angle_beta   90.00
_cell.angle_gamma   90.00
#
_symmetry.space_group_name_H-M   'P 1'
#
loop_
_entity.id
_entity.type
_entity.pdbx_description
1 polymer ?
#
loop_
_entity_poly.entity_id
_entity_poly.type
_entity_poly.pdbx_seq_one_letter_code
_entity_poly.pdbx_strand_id
1 'polypeptide(L)' 'TLMFVLGLVAAAWVVGSKLWTLFVLHQPTALVTDQALFFVALTAMIIGVQLFTSGFVAELVSRNAPDRNAYRVGERLGL' A
#
# COMPACT_ATOMS: atom_id res chain seq x y z
N THR A 1 -0.61 -4.12 -1.74
CA THR A 1 -0.57 -5.09 -0.61
C THR A 1 0.69 -5.92 -0.57
N LEU A 2 1.09 -6.65 -1.62
CA LEU A 2 2.33 -7.46 -1.60
C LEU A 2 3.58 -6.65 -1.21
N MET A 3 3.81 -5.52 -1.88
CA MET A 3 4.93 -4.62 -1.56
C MET A 3 4.86 -4.05 -0.14
N PHE A 4 3.64 -3.85 0.38
CA PHE A 4 3.45 -3.40 1.76
C PHE A 4 3.88 -4.49 2.75
N VAL A 5 3.48 -5.74 2.52
CA VAL A 5 3.88 -6.87 3.38
C VAL A 5 5.39 -7.11 3.31
N LEU A 6 5.99 -7.05 2.11
CA LEU A 6 7.44 -7.17 1.96
C LEU A 6 8.19 -6.06 2.69
N GLY A 7 7.76 -4.80 2.54
CA GLY A 7 8.31 -3.67 3.28
C GLY A 7 8.13 -3.81 4.79
N LEU A 8 6.98 -4.32 5.24
CA LEU A 8 6.70 -4.55 6.66
C LEU A 8 7.61 -5.63 7.25
N VAL A 9 7.80 -6.75 6.53
CA VAL A 9 8.71 -7.83 6.96
C VAL A 9 10.16 -7.33 6.99
N ALA A 10 10.59 -6.57 5.98
CA ALA A 10 11.93 -5.99 5.95
C ALA A 10 12.15 -4.97 7.09
N ALA A 11 11.16 -4.12 7.37
CA ALA A 11 11.21 -3.17 8.49
C ALA A 11 11.24 -3.91 9.84
N ALA A 12 10.40 -4.93 10.03
CA ALA A 12 10.39 -5.75 11.22
C ALA A 12 11.72 -6.49 11.42
N TRP A 13 12.36 -6.95 10.33
CA TRP A 13 13.69 -7.54 10.37
C TRP A 13 14.75 -6.54 10.83
N VAL A 14 14.79 -5.34 10.25
CA VAL A 14 15.74 -4.28 10.62
C VAL A 14 15.58 -3.85 12.07
N VAL A 15 14.34 -3.66 12.54
CA VAL A 15 14.07 -3.30 13.94
C VAL A 15 14.41 -4.49 14.85
N GLY A 16 14.00 -5.70 14.49
CA GLY A 16 14.24 -6.92 15.27
C GLY A 16 15.72 -7.23 15.44
N SER A 17 16.53 -7.10 14.39
CA SER A 17 17.98 -7.31 14.45
C SER A 17 18.67 -6.29 15.38
N LYS A 18 18.21 -5.04 15.35
CA LYS A 18 18.67 -4.00 16.29
C LYS A 18 18.29 -4.36 17.72
N LEU A 19 17.02 -4.68 17.99
CA LEU A 19 16.55 -5.04 19.33
C LEU A 19 17.27 -6.27 19.87
N TRP A 20 17.48 -7.29 19.04
CA TRP A 20 18.25 -8.49 19.40
C TRP A 20 19.67 -8.15 19.81
N THR A 21 20.37 -7.33 19.02
CA THR A 21 21.76 -6.95 19.32
C THR A 21 21.87 -6.11 20.58
N LEU A 22 20.90 -5.22 20.82
CA LEU A 22 20.89 -4.35 21.97
C LEU A 22 20.52 -5.09 23.27
N PHE A 23 19.50 -5.96 23.25
CA PHE A 23 19.03 -6.65 24.45
C PHE A 23 19.77 -7.96 24.76
N VAL A 24 20.21 -8.71 23.74
CA VAL A 24 20.87 -10.01 23.94
C VAL A 24 22.38 -9.83 23.95
N LEU A 25 22.94 -9.20 22.91
CA LEU A 25 24.40 -9.04 22.77
C LEU A 25 24.97 -7.87 23.58
N HIS A 26 24.13 -6.97 24.13
CA HIS A 26 24.54 -5.79 24.90
C HIS A 26 25.55 -4.90 24.14
N GLN A 27 25.49 -4.89 22.81
CA GLN A 27 26.39 -4.09 21.98
C GLN A 27 25.71 -2.80 21.49
N PRO A 28 26.44 -1.67 21.47
CA PRO A 28 25.93 -0.45 20.88
C PRO A 28 25.72 -0.63 19.37
N THR A 29 24.51 -0.36 18.91
CA THR A 29 24.11 -0.40 17.50
C THR A 29 23.77 0.99 16.99
N ALA A 30 24.10 1.26 15.72
CA ALA A 30 23.71 2.47 15.00
C ALA A 30 22.18 2.67 14.96
N LEU A 31 21.73 3.87 14.61
CA LEU A 31 20.30 4.14 14.50
C LEU A 31 19.72 3.36 13.31
N VAL A 32 18.43 3.05 13.39
CA VAL A 32 17.72 2.39 12.29
C VAL A 32 17.72 3.27 11.04
N THR A 33 17.67 4.59 11.25
CA THR A 33 17.73 5.62 10.20
C THR A 33 19.08 5.74 9.52
N ASP A 34 20.15 5.15 10.06
CA ASP A 34 21.46 5.13 9.39
C ASP A 34 21.59 3.93 8.44
N GLN A 35 20.62 3.02 8.43
CA GLN A 35 20.63 1.82 7.61
C GLN A 35 19.85 2.03 6.30
N ALA A 36 20.53 1.89 5.15
CA ALA A 36 19.90 2.05 3.84
C ALA A 36 18.67 1.13 3.64
N LEU A 37 18.71 -0.10 4.19
CA LEU A 37 17.60 -1.06 4.12
C LEU A 37 16.32 -0.55 4.79
N PHE A 38 16.42 0.30 5.81
CA PHE A 38 15.25 0.89 6.45
C PHE A 38 14.46 1.77 5.47
N PHE A 39 15.15 2.60 4.69
CA PHE A 39 14.49 3.46 3.71
C PHE A 39 13.90 2.65 2.55
N VAL A 40 14.57 1.59 2.10
CA VAL A 40 14.01 0.68 1.08
C VAL A 40 12.73 0.03 1.59
N ALA A 41 12.72 -0.46 2.84
CA ALA A 41 11.54 -1.04 3.47
C ALA A 41 10.41 -0.01 3.61
N LEU A 42 10.73 1.22 4.02
CA LEU A 42 9.78 2.33 4.15
C LEU A 42 9.16 2.68 2.79
N THR A 43 9.98 2.86 1.75
CA THR A 43 9.52 3.15 0.38
C THR A 43 8.64 2.02 -0.16
N ALA A 44 9.00 0.76 0.07
CA ALA A 44 8.18 -0.39 -0.33
C ALA A 44 6.80 -0.38 0.35
N MET A 45 6.73 -0.01 1.63
CA MET A 45 5.45 0.16 2.33
C MET A 45 4.61 1.30 1.73
N ILE A 46 5.20 2.46 1.45
CA ILE A 46 4.51 3.60 0.82
C ILE A 46 3.94 3.20 -0.54
N ILE A 47 4.76 2.61 -1.41
CA ILE A 47 4.33 2.12 -2.72
C ILE A 47 3.24 1.06 -2.58
N GLY A 48 3.37 0.16 -1.61
CA GLY A 48 2.40 -0.90 -1.36
C GLY A 48 1.01 -0.39 -0.98
N VAL A 49 0.93 0.71 -0.22
CA VAL A 49 -0.33 1.40 0.10
C VAL A 49 -0.86 2.12 -1.14
N GLN A 50 -0.01 2.86 -1.87
CA GLN A 50 -0.40 3.56 -3.09
C GLN A 50 -1.00 2.63 -4.16
N LEU A 51 -0.39 1.46 -4.38
CA LEU A 51 -0.90 0.47 -5.34
C LEU A 51 -2.24 -0.12 -4.91
N PHE A 52 -2.44 -0.33 -3.60
CA PHE A 52 -3.72 -0.83 -3.09
C PHE A 52 -4.83 0.23 -3.21
N THR A 53 -4.55 1.45 -2.76
CA THR A 53 -5.54 2.55 -2.83
C THR A 53 -5.85 2.92 -4.27
N SER A 54 -4.84 2.96 -5.15
CA SER A 54 -5.04 3.21 -6.58
C SER A 54 -5.91 2.13 -7.23
N GLY A 55 -5.66 0.85 -6.94
CA GLY A 55 -6.50 -0.25 -7.43
C GLY A 55 -7.95 -0.14 -6.93
N PHE A 56 -8.13 0.17 -5.65
CA PHE A 56 -9.46 0.37 -5.07
C PHE A 56 -10.20 1.56 -5.70
N VAL A 57 -9.51 2.69 -5.90
CA VAL A 57 -10.07 3.86 -6.59
C VAL A 57 -10.42 3.53 -8.04
N ALA A 58 -9.56 2.81 -8.76
CA ALA A 58 -9.83 2.39 -10.13
C ALA A 58 -11.09 1.52 -10.22
N GLU A 59 -11.29 0.61 -9.25
CA GLU A 59 -12.51 -0.20 -9.17
C GLU A 59 -13.77 0.66 -8.91
N LEU A 60 -13.71 1.63 -8.00
CA LEU A 60 -14.82 2.55 -7.75
C LEU A 60 -15.16 3.39 -8.99
N VAL A 61 -14.15 3.90 -9.70
CA VAL A 61 -14.32 4.67 -10.93
C VAL A 61 -14.90 3.80 -12.04
N SER A 62 -14.40 2.57 -12.22
CA SER A 62 -14.94 1.64 -13.23
C SER A 62 -16.40 1.27 -12.98
N ARG A 63 -16.84 1.28 -11.72
CA ARG A 63 -18.25 1.01 -11.34
C ARG A 63 -19.13 2.25 -11.46
N ASN A 64 -18.55 3.43 -11.65
CA ASN A 64 -19.29 4.65 -11.85
C ASN A 64 -19.82 4.71 -13.29
N ALA A 65 -21.06 4.27 -13.50
CA ALA A 65 -21.74 4.27 -14.80
C ALA A 65 -22.84 5.34 -14.83
N PRO A 66 -22.51 6.62 -15.10
CA PRO A 66 -23.48 7.71 -15.10
C PRO A 66 -24.60 7.52 -16.14
N ASP A 67 -24.32 6.86 -17.26
CA ASP A 67 -25.28 6.61 -18.34
C ASP A 67 -26.15 5.34 -18.15
N ARG A 68 -26.01 4.60 -17.03
CA ARG A 68 -26.76 3.36 -16.82
C ARG A 68 -28.28 3.56 -16.80
N ASN A 69 -28.74 4.79 -16.52
CA ASN A 69 -30.16 5.15 -16.51
C ASN A 69 -30.60 5.97 -17.74
N ALA A 70 -29.70 6.20 -18.71
CA ALA A 70 -30.02 6.88 -19.96
C ALA A 70 -30.62 5.86 -20.95
N TYR A 71 -31.89 5.51 -20.76
CA TYR A 71 -32.61 4.74 -21.76
C TYR A 71 -32.84 5.59 -23.02
N ARG A 72 -32.50 5.04 -24.18
CA ARG A 72 -32.90 5.65 -25.46
C ARG A 72 -34.36 5.31 -25.73
N VAL A 73 -35.22 6.30 -25.57
CA VAL A 73 -36.64 6.19 -25.93
C VAL A 73 -36.73 6.04 -27.45
N GLY A 74 -36.96 4.80 -27.92
CA GLY A 74 -37.08 4.48 -29.34
C GLY A 74 -38.39 4.98 -29.96
N GLU A 75 -39.50 4.88 -29.23
CA GLU A 75 -40.81 5.31 -29.72
C GLU A 75 -41.67 5.82 -28.55
N ARG A 76 -42.38 6.92 -28.77
CA ARG A 76 -43.38 7.44 -27.82
C ARG A 76 -44.76 7.17 -28.41
N LEU A 77 -45.52 6.28 -27.77
CA LEU A 77 -46.93 6.10 -28.05
C LEU A 77 -47.67 7.34 -27.50
N GLY A 78 -47.90 8.32 -28.38
CA GLY A 78 -48.68 9.51 -28.06
C GLY A 78 -50.14 9.13 -27.88
N LEU A 79 -50.57 9.03 -26.62
CA LEU A 79 -51.97 9.09 -26.20
C LEU A 79 -52.29 10.50 -25.72
#